data_AF-A0A5D4R364-F1
#
_entry.id   AF-A0A5D4R364-F1
#
_cell.length_a   1.000
_cell.length_b   1.000
_cell.length_c   1.000
_cell.angle_alpha   90.00
_cell.angle_beta   90.00
_cell.angle_gamma   90.00
#
_symmetry.space_group_name_H-M   'P 1'
#
loop_
_entity.id
_entity.type
_entity.pdbx_description
1 polymer ?
#
loop_
_entity_poly.entity_id
_entity_poly.type
_entity_poly.pdbx_seq_one_letter_code
_entity_poly.pdbx_strand_id
1 'polypeptide(L)' 'MNGAASLLFALCGVLFLGAVYYMLASKKPGVYPPKSILRKRAVALGGAGAVFFLLAFILTGFS' A
#
# COMPACT_ATOMS: atom_id res chain seq x y z
N MET A 1 -20.54 -6.13 -8.38
CA MET A 1 -19.58 -5.69 -7.34
C MET A 1 -20.23 -4.56 -6.57
N ASN A 2 -20.38 -4.70 -5.25
CA ASN A 2 -20.89 -3.64 -4.39
C ASN A 2 -19.99 -2.40 -4.52
N GLY A 3 -20.57 -1.20 -4.67
CA GLY A 3 -19.80 0.05 -4.85
C GLY A 3 -18.76 0.29 -3.74
N ALA A 4 -19.06 -0.18 -2.52
CA ALA A 4 -18.14 -0.16 -1.38
C ALA A 4 -16.90 -1.05 -1.59
N ALA A 5 -17.06 -2.23 -2.19
CA ALA A 5 -15.95 -3.13 -2.47
C ALA A 5 -15.01 -2.55 -3.54
N SER A 6 -15.56 -1.93 -4.59
CA SER A 6 -14.74 -1.25 -5.61
C SER A 6 -13.92 -0.09 -5.04
N LEU A 7 -14.48 0.68 -4.08
CA LEU A 7 -13.74 1.76 -3.41
C LEU A 7 -12.60 1.22 -2.54
N LEU A 8 -12.83 0.11 -1.83
CA LEU A 8 -11.78 -0.54 -1.02
C LEU A 8 -10.64 -1.08 -1.90
N PHE A 9 -10.95 -1.70 -3.03
CA PHE A 9 -9.94 -2.13 -3.99
C PHE A 9 -9.17 -0.96 -4.61
N ALA A 10 -9.85 0.14 -4.94
CA ALA A 10 -9.21 1.35 -5.44
C ALA A 10 -8.25 1.97 -4.41
N LEU A 11 -8.69 2.09 -3.14
CA LEU A 11 -7.86 2.55 -2.02
C LEU A 11 -6.61 1.67 -1.86
N CYS A 12 -6.78 0.36 -1.93
CA CYS A 12 -5.68 -0.58 -1.85
C CYS A 12 -4.64 -0.34 -2.97
N GLY A 13 -5.10 -0.07 -4.19
CA GLY A 13 -4.21 0.30 -5.31
C GLY A 13 -3.38 1.56 -5.02
N VAL A 14 -3.99 2.59 -4.43
CA VAL A 14 -3.29 3.83 -4.04
C VAL A 14 -2.26 3.58 -2.93
N LEU A 15 -2.60 2.75 -1.93
CA LEU A 15 -1.68 2.34 -0.87
C LEU A 15 -0.45 1.61 -1.43
N PHE A 16 -0.64 0.69 -2.38
CA PHE A 16 0.46 0.00 -3.05
C PHE A 16 1.31 0.94 -3.91
N LEU A 17 0.69 1.87 -4.65
CA LEU A 17 1.42 2.90 -5.40
C LEU A 17 2.30 3.75 -4.48
N GLY A 18 1.78 4.17 -3.32
CA GLY A 18 2.55 4.87 -2.30
C GLY A 18 3.72 4.03 -1.77
N ALA A 19 3.50 2.74 -1.50
CA ALA A 19 4.56 1.83 -1.07
C ALA A 19 5.68 1.70 -2.11
N VAL A 20 5.32 1.51 -3.39
CA VAL A 20 6.27 1.44 -4.51
C VAL A 20 7.04 2.76 -4.66
N TYR A 21 6.36 3.90 -4.53
CA TYR A 21 7.02 5.21 -4.58
C TYR A 21 8.09 5.36 -3.50
N TYR A 22 7.78 5.05 -2.24
CA TYR A 22 8.76 5.12 -1.15
C TYR A 22 9.88 4.10 -1.30
N MET A 23 9.59 2.94 -1.88
CA MET A 23 10.58 1.90 -2.17
C MET A 23 11.55 2.34 -3.28
N LEU A 24 11.05 2.94 -4.36
CA LEU A 24 11.87 3.53 -5.42
C LEU A 24 12.70 4.72 -4.92
N ALA A 25 12.08 5.60 -4.12
CA ALA A 25 12.78 6.72 -3.50
C ALA A 25 13.91 6.25 -2.56
N SER A 26 13.78 5.09 -1.92
CA SER A 26 14.83 4.52 -1.05
C SER A 26 16.06 4.01 -1.82
N LYS A 27 15.90 3.71 -3.12
CA LYS A 27 17.00 3.24 -3.98
C LYS A 27 17.85 4.38 -4.54
N LYS A 28 17.39 5.63 -4.46
CA LYS A 28 18.17 6.78 -4.94
C LYS A 28 19.39 7.04 -4.03
N PRO A 29 20.60 7.22 -4.60
CA PRO A 29 21.80 7.57 -3.83
C PRO A 29 21.74 9.02 -3.33
N GLY A 30 22.33 9.31 -2.16
CA GLY A 30 22.43 10.67 -1.61
C GLY A 30 21.12 11.26 -1.05
N VAL A 31 20.05 10.47 -0.89
CA VAL A 31 18.75 10.98 -0.46
C VAL A 31 18.66 11.11 1.05
N TYR A 32 18.39 12.34 1.49
CA TYR A 32 17.79 12.64 2.79
C TYR A 32 16.27 12.73 2.61
N PRO A 33 15.44 12.15 3.51
CA PRO A 33 15.77 11.50 4.78
C PRO A 33 16.32 10.07 4.63
N PRO A 34 16.99 9.52 5.67
CA PRO A 34 17.73 8.26 5.61
C PRO A 34 16.90 7.06 5.13
N LYS A 35 17.54 6.15 4.39
CA LYS A 35 16.93 4.99 3.73
C LYS A 35 16.06 4.13 4.66
N SER A 36 16.42 4.04 5.94
CA SER A 36 15.66 3.30 6.95
C SER A 36 14.26 3.89 7.19
N ILE A 37 14.11 5.22 7.14
CA ILE A 37 12.82 5.91 7.31
C ILE A 37 11.93 5.69 6.09
N LEU A 38 12.49 5.82 4.87
CA LEU A 38 11.75 5.53 3.65
C LEU A 38 11.30 4.07 3.59
N ARG A 39 12.15 3.13 4.01
CA ARG A 39 11.79 1.71 4.06
C ARG A 39 10.71 1.44 5.11
N LYS A 40 10.77 2.04 6.30
CA LYS A 40 9.70 1.95 7.30
C LYS A 40 8.36 2.44 6.75
N ARG A 41 8.36 3.56 6.02
CA ARG A 41 7.16 4.11 5.36
C ARG A 41 6.64 3.17 4.26
N ALA A 42 7.52 2.64 3.42
CA ALA A 42 7.15 1.67 2.39
C ALA A 42 6.55 0.39 2.99
N VAL A 43 7.13 -0.12 4.09
CA VAL A 43 6.62 -1.30 4.81
C VAL A 43 5.29 -0.99 5.49
N ALA A 44 5.14 0.19 6.09
CA ALA A 44 3.87 0.60 6.71
C ALA A 44 2.74 0.72 5.67
N LEU A 45 3.01 1.39 4.55
CA LEU A 45 2.03 1.53 3.45
C LEU A 45 1.74 0.20 2.75
N GLY A 46 2.77 -0.61 2.49
CA GLY A 46 2.60 -1.93 1.88
C GLY A 46 1.88 -2.92 2.80
N GLY A 47 2.19 -2.89 4.10
CA GLY A 47 1.52 -3.70 5.12
C GLY A 47 0.06 -3.30 5.30
N ALA A 48 -0.22 -2.00 5.39
CA ALA A 48 -1.60 -1.50 5.42
C ALA A 48 -2.37 -1.89 4.14
N GLY A 49 -1.76 -1.71 2.96
CA GLY A 49 -2.34 -2.15 1.69
C GLY A 49 -2.66 -3.64 1.67
N ALA A 50 -1.74 -4.50 2.11
CA ALA A 50 -1.97 -5.94 2.17
C ALA A 50 -3.10 -6.34 3.12
N VAL A 51 -3.21 -5.68 4.29
CA VAL A 51 -4.32 -5.91 5.23
C VAL A 51 -5.65 -5.49 4.64
N PHE A 52 -5.71 -4.30 4.03
CA PHE A 52 -6.93 -3.83 3.34
C PHE A 52 -7.30 -4.72 2.15
N PHE A 53 -6.32 -5.24 1.41
CA PHE A 53 -6.56 -6.19 0.32
C PHE A 53 -7.18 -7.49 0.83
N LEU A 54 -6.61 -8.06 1.91
CA LEU A 54 -7.14 -9.28 2.53
C LEU A 54 -8.56 -9.08 3.05
N LEU A 55 -8.84 -7.96 3.70
CA LEU A 55 -10.19 -7.63 4.18
C LEU A 55 -11.17 -7.48 3.01
N ALA A 56 -10.79 -6.78 1.94
CA ALA A 56 -11.63 -6.62 0.76
C ALA A 56 -11.87 -7.97 0.05
N PHE A 57 -10.86 -8.84 -0.01
CA PHE A 57 -10.97 -10.17 -0.59
C PHE A 57 -11.96 -11.05 0.18
N ILE A 58 -11.88 -11.07 1.52
CA ILE A 58 -12.83 -11.78 2.38
C ILE A 58 -14.24 -11.21 2.19
N LEU A 59 -14.41 -9.89 2.26
CA LEU A 59 -15.72 -9.24 2.07
C LEU A 59 -16.36 -9.53 0.72
N THR A 60 -15.56 -9.64 -0.34
CA THR A 60 -16.05 -9.92 -1.69
C THR A 60 -16.34 -11.41 -1.89
N GLY A 61 -15.57 -12.30 -1.26
CA GLY A 61 -15.79 -13.76 -1.34
C GLY A 61 -16.99 -14.25 -0.55
N PHE A 62 -17.45 -13.49 0.45
CA PHE A 62 -18.62 -13.79 1.28
C PHE A 62 -19.88 -12.99 0.92
N SER A 63 -19.85 -12.18 -0.15
CA SER A 63 -20.99 -11.38 -0.64
C SER A 63 -21.50 -11.88 -1.99
#